data_AF-A0A2V7P1M0-F1
#
_entry.id   AF-A0A2V7P1M0-F1
#
_cell.length_a   1.000
_cell.length_b   1.000
_cell.length_c   1.000
_cell.angle_alpha   90.00
_cell.angle_beta   90.00
_cell.angle_gamma   90.00
#
_symmetry.space_group_name_H-M   'P 1'
#
loop_
_entity.id
_entity.type
_entity.pdbx_description
1 polymer ?
#
loop_
_entity_poly.entity_id
_entity_poly.type
_entity_poly.pdbx_seq_one_letter_code
_entity_poly.pdbx_strand_id
1 'polypeptide(L)'
;MAELGWARSKGDRAEKEGLRRGGWYRIVEDSGKPWVVVDVHQVEVRVPKDNLELRKDRPKGWSVVHEPHLVCPGCHKRRHVSGQPKDVTCHECGNTFTVDWKDRA
;
A
#
# COMPACT_ATOMS: atom_id res chain seq x y z
N MET A 1 16.80 -12.82 1.59
CA MET A 1 16.20 -12.45 0.28
C MET A 1 16.12 -10.94 0.25
N ALA A 2 16.77 -10.28 -0.71
CA ALA A 2 16.80 -8.82 -0.76
C ALA A 2 15.36 -8.28 -0.77
N GLU A 3 15.04 -7.37 0.15
CA GLU A 3 13.76 -6.69 0.14
C GLU A 3 13.73 -5.80 -1.11
N LEU A 4 13.16 -6.31 -2.21
CA LEU A 4 13.06 -5.59 -3.49
C LEU A 4 12.30 -4.27 -3.37
N GLY A 5 11.47 -4.16 -2.32
CA GLY A 5 10.77 -2.95 -1.92
C GLY A 5 9.27 -3.18 -1.82
N TRP A 6 8.55 -2.07 -1.75
CA TRP A 6 7.10 -1.98 -1.67
C TRP A 6 6.59 -1.06 -2.77
N ALA A 7 5.43 -1.38 -3.30
CA ALA A 7 4.78 -0.62 -4.35
C ALA A 7 3.35 -0.26 -3.94
N ARG A 8 2.95 0.98 -4.13
CA ARG A 8 1.58 1.47 -3.95
C ARG A 8 1.04 1.95 -5.29
N SER A 9 -0.27 1.84 -5.53
CA SER A 9 -0.88 2.44 -6.71
C SER A 9 -0.85 3.97 -6.61
N LYS A 10 -0.45 4.66 -7.68
CA LYS A 10 -0.65 6.11 -7.82
C LYS A 10 -2.14 6.39 -8.04
N GLY A 11 -2.85 6.83 -7.01
CA GLY A 11 -4.30 6.96 -7.07
C GLY A 11 -4.97 5.64 -7.50
N ASP A 12 -5.80 5.72 -8.53
CA ASP A 12 -6.63 4.64 -9.08
C ASP A 12 -6.02 3.96 -10.32
N ARG A 13 -4.79 4.35 -10.73
CA ARG A 13 -4.17 3.89 -11.99
C ARG A 13 -3.90 2.39 -12.06
N ALA A 14 -3.64 1.73 -10.92
CA ALA A 14 -3.38 0.30 -10.84
C ALA A 14 -4.57 -0.52 -10.32
N GLU A 15 -5.76 0.09 -10.22
CA GLU A 15 -6.97 -0.63 -9.78
C GLU A 15 -7.37 -1.73 -10.78
N LYS A 16 -7.12 -1.50 -12.07
CA LYS A 16 -7.35 -2.50 -13.14
C LYS A 16 -6.46 -3.74 -12.98
N GLU A 17 -5.27 -3.57 -12.43
CA GLU A 17 -4.35 -4.65 -12.11
C GLU A 17 -4.71 -5.35 -10.77
N GLY A 18 -5.66 -4.80 -10.00
CA GLY A 18 -6.10 -5.34 -8.71
C GLY A 18 -5.45 -4.69 -7.49
N LEU A 19 -4.66 -3.63 -7.68
CA LEU A 19 -4.08 -2.88 -6.57
C LEU A 19 -5.11 -1.89 -6.04
N ARG A 20 -5.39 -2.01 -4.75
CA ARG A 20 -6.28 -1.09 -4.04
C ARG A 20 -5.53 0.21 -3.77
N ARG A 21 -6.16 1.34 -4.09
CA ARG A 21 -5.67 2.68 -3.74
C ARG A 21 -5.27 2.74 -2.26
N GLY A 22 -4.07 3.26 -1.98
CA GLY A 22 -3.50 3.36 -0.64
C GLY A 22 -2.83 2.09 -0.09
N GLY A 23 -2.96 0.94 -0.77
CA GLY A 23 -2.33 -0.31 -0.34
C GLY A 23 -0.88 -0.40 -0.79
N TRP A 24 0.01 -0.73 0.14
CA TRP A 24 1.40 -1.05 -0.17
C TRP A 24 1.58 -2.56 -0.33
N TYR A 25 2.02 -2.97 -1.50
CA TYR A 25 2.22 -4.37 -1.89
C TYR A 25 3.70 -4.69 -1.97
N ARG A 26 4.08 -5.90 -1.56
CA ARG A 26 5.48 -6.32 -1.58
C ARG A 26 5.91 -6.60 -3.02
N ILE A 27 7.05 -6.04 -3.44
CA ILE A 27 7.65 -6.39 -4.73
C ILE A 27 8.31 -7.76 -4.59
N VAL A 28 7.89 -8.71 -5.41
CA VAL A 28 8.45 -10.07 -5.45
C VAL A 28 9.41 -10.25 -6.62
N GLU A 29 9.29 -9.42 -7.66
CA GLU A 29 10.21 -9.39 -8.80
C GLU A 29 10.40 -7.97 -9.32
N ASP A 30 11.67 -7.54 -9.44
CA ASP A 30 12.10 -6.35 -10.15
C ASP A 30 13.22 -6.70 -11.13
N SER A 31 12.86 -7.02 -12.37
CA SER A 31 13.82 -7.40 -13.42
C SER A 31 14.37 -6.22 -14.22
N GLY A 32 14.30 -4.99 -13.69
CA GLY A 32 14.69 -3.77 -14.43
C GLY A 32 13.77 -3.42 -15.62
N LYS A 33 12.66 -4.15 -15.79
CA LYS A 33 11.65 -3.92 -16.82
C LYS A 33 10.79 -2.69 -16.48
N PRO A 34 9.99 -2.16 -17.42
CA PRO A 34 9.02 -1.08 -17.15
C PRO A 34 7.85 -1.50 -16.26
N TRP A 35 7.83 -2.75 -15.80
CA TRP A 35 6.85 -3.32 -14.88
C TRP A 35 7.55 -4.05 -13.73
N VAL A 36 6.84 -4.23 -12.63
CA VAL A 36 7.25 -5.04 -11.47
C VAL A 36 6.17 -6.07 -11.16
N VAL A 37 6.55 -7.16 -10.48
CA VAL A 37 5.59 -8.11 -9.92
C VAL A 37 5.43 -7.81 -8.44
N VAL A 38 4.17 -7.65 -8.02
CA VAL A 38 3.81 -7.41 -6.63
C VAL A 38 2.93 -8.53 -6.11
N ASP A 39 3.09 -8.88 -4.83
CA ASP A 39 2.21 -9.81 -4.14
C ASP A 39 0.95 -9.08 -3.67
N VAL A 40 -0.20 -9.45 -4.24
CA VAL A 40 -1.53 -8.98 -3.89
C VAL A 40 -2.29 -10.13 -3.25
N HIS A 41 -2.24 -10.27 -1.92
CA HIS A 41 -2.87 -11.38 -1.20
C HIS A 41 -2.43 -12.77 -1.72
N GLN A 42 -1.12 -13.03 -1.82
CA GLN A 42 -0.58 -14.30 -2.34
C GLN A 42 -0.82 -14.52 -3.84
N VAL A 43 -1.19 -13.47 -4.56
CA VAL A 43 -1.30 -13.48 -6.03
C VAL A 43 -0.26 -12.54 -6.61
N GLU A 44 0.57 -13.07 -7.49
CA GLU A 44 1.60 -12.31 -8.19
C GLU A 44 0.98 -11.51 -9.34
N VAL A 45 0.98 -10.19 -9.21
CA VAL A 45 0.38 -9.26 -10.18
C VAL A 45 1.46 -8.45 -10.85
N ARG A 46 1.49 -8.44 -12.19
CA ARG A 46 2.35 -7.54 -12.97
C ARG A 46 1.71 -6.17 -13.10
N VAL A 47 2.44 -5.14 -12.67
CA VAL A 47 1.96 -3.76 -12.71
C VAL A 47 3.03 -2.85 -13.34
N PRO A 48 2.65 -1.94 -14.25
CA PRO A 48 3.57 -0.96 -14.81
C PRO A 48 4.14 -0.04 -13.71
N LYS A 49 5.45 0.21 -13.73
CA LYS A 49 6.12 1.11 -12.77
C LYS A 49 5.56 2.54 -12.84
N ASP A 50 5.07 2.97 -14.00
CA ASP A 50 4.50 4.30 -14.20
C ASP A 50 3.25 4.53 -13.33
N ASN A 51 2.47 3.47 -13.11
CA ASN A 51 1.26 3.46 -12.29
C ASN A 51 1.54 3.29 -10.78
N LEU A 52 2.80 3.15 -10.39
CA LEU A 52 3.20 2.82 -9.02
C LEU A 52 4.05 3.90 -8.37
N GLU A 53 3.89 4.01 -7.06
CA GLU A 53 4.86 4.61 -6.14
C GLU A 53 5.71 3.49 -5.55
N LEU A 54 7.02 3.52 -5.84
CA LEU A 54 7.97 2.54 -5.35
C LEU A 54 8.69 3.08 -4.11
N ARG A 55 8.83 2.26 -3.09
CA ARG A 55 9.53 2.58 -1.84
C ARG A 55 10.43 1.42 -1.44
N LYS A 56 11.66 1.71 -1.00
CA LYS A 56 12.58 0.66 -0.51
C LYS A 56 12.20 0.18 0.88
N ASP A 57 11.88 1.09 1.78
CA ASP A 57 11.52 0.78 3.15
C ASP A 57 10.09 0.26 3.28
N ARG A 58 9.90 -0.72 4.17
CA ARG A 58 8.57 -1.17 4.58
C ARG A 58 7.76 0.02 5.11
N PRO A 59 6.53 0.25 4.63
CA PRO A 59 5.66 1.28 5.18
C PRO A 59 5.43 1.00 6.67
N LYS A 60 5.87 1.93 7.51
CA LYS A 60 5.69 1.88 8.97
C LYS A 60 4.37 2.53 9.41
N GLY A 61 3.58 3.04 8.46
CA GLY A 61 2.35 3.75 8.75
C GLY A 61 1.24 3.53 7.73
N TRP A 62 0.02 3.91 8.11
CA TRP A 62 -1.16 3.91 7.24
C TRP A 62 -1.03 4.95 6.14
N SER A 63 -1.47 4.60 4.93
CA SER A 63 -1.62 5.58 3.84
C SER A 63 -3.06 6.12 3.80
N VAL A 64 -3.18 7.43 3.61
CA VAL A 64 -4.46 8.15 3.56
C VAL A 64 -4.98 8.20 2.12
N VAL A 65 -6.13 7.59 1.85
CA VAL A 65 -6.71 7.50 0.48
C VAL A 65 -7.66 8.65 0.19
N HIS A 66 -8.50 8.98 1.17
CA HIS A 66 -9.34 10.17 1.21
C HIS A 66 -9.74 10.36 2.67
N GLU A 67 -10.00 11.58 3.13
CA GLU A 67 -10.62 11.75 4.45
C GLU A 67 -12.05 11.20 4.35
N PRO A 68 -12.51 10.23 5.18
CA PRO A 68 -11.93 9.63 6.40
C PRO A 68 -11.40 8.16 6.29
N HIS A 69 -10.94 7.70 5.13
CA HIS A 69 -10.50 6.31 4.90
C HIS A 69 -8.97 6.12 4.86
N LEU A 70 -8.52 5.20 5.71
CA LEU A 70 -7.14 4.71 5.76
C LEU A 70 -7.05 3.28 5.24
N VAL A 71 -5.89 2.89 4.69
CA VAL A 71 -5.62 1.49 4.27
C VAL A 71 -4.56 0.85 5.14
N CYS A 72 -4.88 -0.33 5.69
CA CYS A 72 -4.00 -1.03 6.61
C CYS A 72 -2.77 -1.54 5.88
N PRO A 73 -1.53 -1.25 6.33
CA PRO A 73 -0.33 -1.76 5.71
C PRO A 73 -0.11 -3.27 5.94
N GLY A 74 -0.84 -3.88 6.90
CA GLY A 74 -0.73 -5.32 7.18
C GLY A 74 -1.71 -6.19 6.37
N CYS A 75 -2.97 -5.75 6.24
CA CYS A 75 -4.03 -6.56 5.62
C CYS A 75 -4.80 -5.84 4.51
N HIS A 76 -4.38 -4.63 4.11
CA HIS A 76 -4.94 -3.87 2.99
C HIS A 76 -6.44 -3.51 3.16
N LYS A 77 -7.00 -3.73 4.36
CA LYS A 77 -8.39 -3.41 4.68
C LYS A 77 -8.54 -1.91 4.92
N ARG A 78 -9.65 -1.37 4.39
CA ARG A 78 -10.03 0.03 4.59
C ARG A 78 -10.61 0.20 5.99
N ARG A 79 -10.17 1.25 6.68
CA ARG A 79 -10.70 1.64 7.97
C ARG A 79 -11.20 3.08 7.88
N HIS A 80 -12.45 3.28 8.28
CA HIS A 80 -12.98 4.61 8.49
C HIS A 80 -12.49 5.13 9.84
N VAL A 81 -11.93 6.34 9.86
CA VAL A 81 -11.45 7.00 11.08
C VAL A 81 -12.00 8.40 11.19
N SER A 82 -12.44 8.81 12.37
CA SER A 82 -12.90 10.18 12.58
C SER A 82 -11.73 11.06 13.01
N GLY A 83 -11.60 12.23 12.39
CA GLY A 83 -10.52 13.18 12.67
C GLY A 83 -9.17 12.72 12.10
N GLN A 84 -8.08 13.12 12.78
CA GLN A 84 -6.71 12.82 12.38
C GLN A 84 -5.94 12.09 13.50
N PRO A 85 -6.34 10.85 13.88
CA PRO A 85 -5.62 10.08 14.89
C PRO A 85 -4.19 9.80 14.44
N LYS A 86 -3.23 9.89 15.38
CA LYS A 86 -1.82 9.57 15.13
C LYS A 86 -1.56 8.08 15.02
N ASP A 87 -2.34 7.24 15.72
CA ASP A 87 -2.17 5.79 15.74
C ASP A 87 -3.53 5.12 15.56
N VAL A 88 -3.59 4.11 14.70
CA VAL A 88 -4.84 3.41 14.37
C VAL A 88 -4.60 1.90 14.43
N THR A 89 -5.43 1.22 15.21
CA THR A 89 -5.45 -0.24 15.31
C THR A 89 -6.38 -0.83 14.27
N CYS A 90 -5.89 -1.80 13.49
CA CYS A 90 -6.70 -2.55 12.55
C CYS A 90 -7.51 -3.64 13.29
N HIS A 91 -8.83 -3.68 13.14
CA HIS A 91 -9.64 -4.78 13.71
C HIS A 91 -9.46 -6.12 12.98
N GLU A 92 -9.02 -6.09 11.72
CA GLU A 92 -8.89 -7.30 10.90
C GLU A 92 -7.59 -8.05 11.22
N CYS A 93 -6.47 -7.33 11.35
CA CYS A 93 -5.17 -7.95 11.64
C CYS A 93 -4.64 -7.71 13.06
N GLY A 94 -5.34 -6.93 13.88
CA GLY A 94 -4.95 -6.62 15.27
C GLY A 94 -3.75 -5.68 15.41
N ASN A 95 -3.07 -5.32 14.32
CA ASN A 95 -1.86 -4.49 14.38
C ASN A 95 -2.19 -3.00 14.49
N THR A 96 -1.41 -2.30 15.32
CA THR A 96 -1.42 -0.83 15.43
C THR A 96 -0.29 -0.25 14.59
N PHE A 97 -0.64 0.71 13.73
CA PHE A 97 0.34 1.47 12.95
C PHE A 97 0.07 2.97 13.10
N THR A 98 1.11 3.77 12.98
CA THR A 98 1.02 5.23 13.00
C THR A 98 0.44 5.73 11.67
N VAL A 99 -0.36 6.79 11.69
CA VAL A 99 -0.95 7.41 10.49
C VAL A 99 -0.20 8.69 10.20
N ASP A 100 0.46 8.75 9.05
CA ASP A 100 1.05 9.99 8.57
C ASP A 100 0.05 10.70 7.65
N TRP A 101 -0.60 11.74 8.17
CA TRP A 101 -1.62 12.50 7.42
C TRP A 101 -1.05 13.36 6.27
N LYS A 102 0.28 13.46 6.17
CA LYS A 102 0.97 14.10 5.06
C LYS A 102 1.20 13.11 3.90
N ASP A 103 1.27 11.81 4.18
CA ASP A 103 1.34 10.72 3.20
C ASP A 103 -0.06 10.43 2.59
N ARG A 104 -0.46 11.30 1.67
CA ARG A 104 -1.70 11.15 0.87
C ARG A 104 -1.43 10.32 -0.39
N ALA A 105 -2.35 9.42 -0.73
CA ALA A 105 -2.27 8.47 -1.84
C ALA A 105 -3.18 8.81 -3.04
#